data_AF-A0AA39CQ73-F1
#
_entry.id   AF-A0AA39CQ73-F1
#
_cell.length_a   1.000
_cell.length_b   1.000
_cell.length_c   1.000
_cell.angle_alpha   90.00
_cell.angle_beta   90.00
_cell.angle_gamma   90.00
#
_symmetry.space_group_name_H-M   'P 1'
#
loop_
_entity.id
_entity.type
_entity.pdbx_description
1 polymer ?
#
loop_
_entity_poly.entity_id
_entity_poly.type
_entity_poly.pdbx_seq_one_letter_code
_entity_poly.pdbx_strand_id
1 'polypeptide(L)'
;MDGTSGYSNLKKEDAFMLNGVMAMSSRFSSSPFFDNMTPVTRGQIFATKARALYDAAFSHDSPWQPSLALLQGCILLSFHEQTSRPSTSSWFLIGSSVRLALELGLNNIDAKADEAQVTPKAPDEWVLTEEKRRAWWAVWELDVFSSTILRRPYCIDKEHMVVLLPIPDTEWFADTSVPSTMINTNTAQIWDTLQDHLHLGARAWFLVSTFFMARANDFLLHTDTTLEEINMFEGTLKLFMLLLPPEYDLTPSGFPFNERNFASYNWIISMIMMLHTYVETPHSTQKENVNLLVFESC
;
A
#
# COMPACT_ATOMS: atom_id res chain seq x y z
N MET A 1 -29.35 17.39 -23.32
CA MET A 1 -29.21 16.01 -22.81
C MET A 1 -29.00 16.14 -21.32
N ASP A 2 -30.02 15.81 -20.53
CA ASP A 2 -29.99 15.91 -19.06
C ASP A 2 -28.98 14.92 -18.49
N GLY A 3 -27.83 15.44 -18.04
CA GLY A 3 -26.71 14.67 -17.49
C GLY A 3 -26.83 14.33 -15.99
N THR A 4 -28.00 14.49 -15.38
CA THR A 4 -28.19 14.36 -13.92
C THR A 4 -28.76 12.99 -13.49
N SER A 5 -29.14 12.12 -14.42
CA SER A 5 -29.90 10.90 -14.10
C SER A 5 -29.07 9.65 -13.78
N GLY A 6 -27.74 9.65 -14.00
CA GLY A 6 -26.92 8.43 -13.82
C GLY A 6 -26.44 8.18 -12.39
N TYR A 7 -26.17 9.24 -11.63
CA TYR A 7 -25.44 9.14 -10.35
C TYR A 7 -26.33 9.24 -9.10
N SER A 8 -27.61 9.58 -9.24
CA SER A 8 -28.54 9.79 -8.12
C SER A 8 -28.95 8.50 -7.39
N ASN A 9 -28.70 7.33 -7.98
CA ASN A 9 -29.10 6.02 -7.44
C ASN A 9 -27.93 5.17 -6.93
N LEU A 10 -26.70 5.72 -6.85
CA LEU A 10 -25.56 4.98 -6.32
C LEU A 10 -25.71 4.76 -4.81
N LYS A 11 -25.30 3.59 -4.32
CA LYS A 11 -25.11 3.41 -2.87
C LYS A 11 -24.06 4.41 -2.39
N LYS A 12 -24.17 4.85 -1.13
CA LYS A 12 -23.25 5.85 -0.57
C LYS A 12 -21.79 5.38 -0.63
N GLU A 13 -21.54 4.09 -0.43
CA GLU A 13 -20.21 3.48 -0.50
C GLU A 13 -19.65 3.51 -1.93
N ASP A 14 -20.45 3.16 -2.94
CA ASP A 14 -20.06 3.24 -4.36
C ASP A 14 -19.76 4.67 -4.76
N ALA A 15 -20.58 5.62 -4.31
CA ALA A 15 -20.33 7.04 -4.52
C ALA A 15 -19.03 7.50 -3.83
N PHE A 16 -18.72 6.97 -2.65
CA PHE A 16 -17.50 7.31 -1.92
C PHE A 16 -16.27 6.81 -2.67
N MET A 17 -16.24 5.53 -3.05
CA MET A 17 -15.18 4.95 -3.86
C MET A 17 -14.98 5.72 -5.17
N LEU A 18 -16.07 5.99 -5.89
CA LEU A 18 -16.02 6.69 -7.17
C LEU A 18 -15.45 8.11 -7.02
N ASN A 19 -15.84 8.85 -5.97
CA ASN A 19 -15.25 10.16 -5.70
C ASN A 19 -13.76 10.03 -5.31
N GLY A 20 -13.37 8.97 -4.58
CA GLY A 20 -11.95 8.67 -4.31
C GLY A 20 -11.14 8.41 -5.59
N VAL A 21 -11.66 7.58 -6.50
CA VAL A 21 -11.04 7.31 -7.81
C VAL A 21 -10.91 8.60 -8.62
N MET A 22 -11.97 9.41 -8.67
CA MET A 22 -11.94 10.69 -9.38
C MET A 22 -10.96 11.67 -8.72
N ALA A 23 -10.86 11.72 -7.39
CA ALA A 23 -9.91 12.56 -6.69
C ALA A 23 -8.47 12.24 -7.11
N MET A 24 -8.10 10.96 -7.15
CA MET A 24 -6.77 10.51 -7.55
C MET A 24 -6.47 10.73 -9.03
N SER A 25 -7.43 10.40 -9.91
CA SER A 25 -7.19 10.33 -11.36
C SER A 25 -7.36 11.67 -12.08
N SER A 26 -8.12 12.62 -11.52
CA SER A 26 -8.45 13.88 -12.22
C SER A 26 -7.24 14.73 -12.60
N ARG A 27 -6.11 14.61 -11.87
CA ARG A 27 -4.87 15.32 -12.20
C ARG A 27 -4.29 14.93 -13.56
N PHE A 28 -4.63 13.73 -14.06
CA PHE A 28 -4.16 13.20 -15.34
C PHE A 28 -5.18 13.38 -16.48
N SER A 29 -6.38 13.91 -16.19
CA SER A 29 -7.43 14.05 -17.20
C SER A 29 -7.11 15.13 -18.23
N SER A 30 -7.36 14.86 -19.51
CA SER A 30 -7.30 15.84 -20.60
C SER A 30 -8.68 16.42 -20.97
N SER A 31 -9.70 16.24 -20.11
CA SER A 31 -11.05 16.71 -20.38
C SER A 31 -11.13 18.25 -20.36
N PRO A 32 -11.87 18.87 -21.31
CA PRO A 32 -12.10 20.33 -21.32
C PRO A 32 -12.73 20.89 -20.03
N PHE A 33 -13.39 20.02 -19.25
CA PHE A 33 -13.92 20.36 -17.94
C PHE A 33 -12.85 20.97 -17.01
N PHE A 34 -11.58 20.59 -17.18
CA PHE A 34 -10.46 21.01 -16.33
C PHE A 34 -9.55 22.06 -16.98
N ASP A 35 -9.92 22.67 -18.10
CA ASP A 35 -9.06 23.61 -18.85
C ASP A 35 -8.61 24.82 -18.00
N ASN A 36 -9.45 25.25 -17.05
CA ASN A 36 -9.16 26.37 -16.16
C ASN A 36 -8.57 25.94 -14.80
N MET A 37 -8.15 24.68 -14.65
CA MET A 37 -7.63 24.12 -13.39
C MET A 37 -6.24 23.56 -13.56
N THR A 38 -5.35 23.88 -12.63
CA THR A 38 -4.02 23.26 -12.58
C THR A 38 -4.14 21.77 -12.28
N PRO A 39 -3.35 20.88 -12.91
CA PRO A 39 -3.44 19.43 -12.72
C PRO A 39 -3.55 18.99 -11.25
N VAL A 40 -2.72 19.56 -10.37
CA VAL A 40 -2.68 19.23 -8.94
C VAL A 40 -4.00 19.53 -8.22
N THR A 41 -4.79 20.50 -8.68
CA THR A 41 -6.05 20.90 -7.99
C THR A 41 -7.30 20.21 -8.54
N ARG A 42 -7.22 19.53 -9.69
CA ARG A 42 -8.38 18.93 -10.38
C ARG A 42 -9.12 17.89 -9.53
N GLY A 43 -8.40 17.18 -8.66
CA GLY A 43 -8.97 16.18 -7.76
C GLY A 43 -9.76 16.76 -6.58
N GLN A 44 -9.53 18.03 -6.21
CA GLN A 44 -9.98 18.59 -4.94
C GLN A 44 -11.51 18.57 -4.76
N ILE A 45 -12.26 18.82 -5.84
CA ILE A 45 -13.73 18.81 -5.81
C ILE A 45 -14.26 17.41 -5.45
N PHE A 46 -13.64 16.36 -5.97
CA PHE A 46 -14.02 14.99 -5.69
C PHE A 46 -13.53 14.55 -4.31
N ALA A 47 -12.34 14.96 -3.90
CA ALA A 47 -11.83 14.71 -2.56
C ALA A 47 -12.74 15.31 -1.47
N THR A 48 -13.25 16.54 -1.68
CA THR A 48 -14.20 17.17 -0.75
C THR A 48 -15.51 16.37 -0.66
N LYS A 49 -16.02 15.85 -1.77
CA LYS A 49 -17.20 14.98 -1.77
C LYS A 49 -16.94 13.64 -1.06
N ALA A 50 -15.79 13.02 -1.34
CA ALA A 50 -15.37 11.78 -0.70
C ALA A 50 -15.22 11.97 0.82
N ARG A 51 -14.62 13.08 1.26
CA ARG A 51 -14.50 13.43 2.68
C ARG A 51 -15.86 13.60 3.36
N ALA A 52 -16.82 14.27 2.72
CA ALA A 52 -18.17 14.39 3.26
C ALA A 52 -18.88 13.04 3.39
N LEU A 53 -18.66 12.11 2.45
CA LEU A 53 -19.20 10.75 2.52
C LEU A 53 -18.54 9.92 3.63
N TYR A 54 -17.22 10.06 3.81
CA TYR A 54 -16.50 9.50 4.94
C TYR A 54 -17.07 10.01 6.28
N ASP A 55 -17.18 11.33 6.46
CA ASP A 55 -17.69 11.92 7.70
C ASP A 55 -19.12 11.46 8.00
N ALA A 56 -19.96 11.34 6.97
CA ALA A 56 -21.31 10.80 7.11
C ALA A 56 -21.30 9.31 7.50
N ALA A 57 -20.43 8.48 6.90
CA ALA A 57 -20.36 7.05 7.18
C ALA A 57 -19.90 6.73 8.61
N PHE A 58 -18.99 7.54 9.16
CA PHE A 58 -18.48 7.41 10.53
C PHE A 58 -19.20 8.30 11.56
N SER A 59 -20.30 8.94 11.16
CA SER A 59 -21.13 9.73 12.08
C SER A 59 -21.91 8.82 13.04
N HIS A 60 -22.19 9.30 14.25
CA HIS A 60 -22.97 8.58 15.26
C HIS A 60 -24.39 8.22 14.79
N ASP A 61 -24.95 9.02 13.87
CA ASP A 61 -26.31 8.84 13.36
C ASP A 61 -26.38 7.82 12.20
N SER A 62 -25.23 7.37 11.70
CA SER A 62 -25.17 6.37 10.63
C SER A 62 -25.22 4.95 11.22
N PRO A 63 -26.03 4.04 10.67
CA PRO A 63 -25.98 2.64 11.06
C PRO A 63 -24.60 2.06 10.71
N TRP A 64 -23.85 1.64 11.73
CA TRP A 64 -22.52 1.06 11.55
C TRP A 64 -22.62 -0.25 10.76
N GLN A 65 -22.02 -0.27 9.57
CA GLN A 65 -21.92 -1.44 8.71
C GLN A 65 -20.54 -1.42 8.02
N PRO A 66 -19.55 -2.17 8.52
CA PRO A 66 -18.25 -2.24 7.88
C PRO A 66 -18.37 -3.00 6.56
N SER A 67 -17.78 -2.46 5.50
CA SER A 67 -17.76 -3.08 4.17
C SER A 67 -16.42 -2.87 3.49
N LEU A 68 -16.08 -3.76 2.56
CA LEU A 68 -14.87 -3.63 1.74
C LEU A 68 -14.92 -2.33 0.90
N ALA A 69 -16.10 -1.97 0.39
CA ALA A 69 -16.29 -0.74 -0.39
C ALA A 69 -16.03 0.52 0.43
N LEU A 70 -16.51 0.58 1.68
CA LEU A 70 -16.20 1.66 2.60
C LEU A 70 -14.68 1.76 2.85
N LEU A 71 -14.01 0.62 3.06
CA LEU A 71 -12.56 0.56 3.23
C LEU A 71 -11.80 1.05 1.98
N GLN A 72 -12.19 0.59 0.80
CA GLN A 72 -11.60 1.03 -0.48
C GLN A 72 -11.76 2.54 -0.68
N GLY A 73 -12.90 3.12 -0.31
CA GLY A 73 -13.10 4.56 -0.29
C GLY A 73 -12.14 5.29 0.66
N CYS A 74 -11.97 4.77 1.88
CA CYS A 74 -11.01 5.31 2.85
C CYS A 74 -9.56 5.24 2.36
N ILE A 75 -9.17 4.13 1.73
CA ILE A 75 -7.85 3.93 1.12
C ILE A 75 -7.60 4.99 0.04
N LEU A 76 -8.52 5.14 -0.92
CA LEU A 76 -8.40 6.10 -2.02
C LEU A 76 -8.31 7.54 -1.52
N LEU A 77 -9.15 7.91 -0.55
CA LEU A 77 -9.10 9.25 0.06
C LEU A 77 -7.78 9.48 0.81
N SER A 78 -7.28 8.47 1.52
CA SER A 78 -5.99 8.55 2.23
C SER A 78 -4.83 8.79 1.26
N PHE A 79 -4.76 8.02 0.16
CA PHE A 79 -3.74 8.22 -0.87
C PHE A 79 -3.81 9.61 -1.49
N HIS A 80 -5.02 10.12 -1.75
CA HIS A 80 -5.19 11.47 -2.29
C HIS A 80 -4.65 12.54 -1.33
N GLU A 81 -4.95 12.42 -0.03
CA GLU A 81 -4.47 13.40 0.95
C GLU A 81 -2.96 13.32 1.16
N GLN A 82 -2.39 12.11 1.15
CA GLN A 82 -0.95 11.92 1.25
C GLN A 82 -0.19 12.49 0.04
N THR A 83 -0.74 12.40 -1.16
CA THR A 83 -0.11 12.93 -2.39
C THR A 83 -0.37 14.42 -2.62
N SER A 84 -1.44 14.97 -2.06
CA SER A 84 -1.79 16.39 -2.23
C SER A 84 -1.22 17.28 -1.13
N ARG A 85 -1.47 16.90 0.14
CA ARG A 85 -1.00 17.64 1.33
C ARG A 85 -1.13 16.77 2.59
N PRO A 86 -0.06 16.05 2.99
CA PRO A 86 -0.04 15.30 4.24
C PRO A 86 -0.45 16.19 5.43
N SER A 87 -1.29 15.66 6.31
CA SER A 87 -1.75 16.40 7.48
C SER A 87 -2.08 15.46 8.65
N THR A 88 -2.28 16.01 9.85
CA THR A 88 -2.77 15.21 10.98
C THR A 88 -4.13 14.56 10.67
N SER A 89 -4.96 15.20 9.85
CA SER A 89 -6.25 14.65 9.42
C SER A 89 -6.09 13.42 8.53
N SER A 90 -5.10 13.40 7.63
CA SER A 90 -4.81 12.23 6.80
C SER A 90 -4.32 11.06 7.67
N TRP A 91 -3.51 11.33 8.69
CA TRP A 91 -3.09 10.30 9.65
C TRP A 91 -4.26 9.67 10.43
N PHE A 92 -5.23 10.47 10.89
CA PHE A 92 -6.44 9.92 11.53
C PHE A 92 -7.30 9.08 10.57
N LEU A 93 -7.37 9.48 9.30
CA LEU A 93 -8.05 8.71 8.26
C LEU A 93 -7.35 7.37 8.00
N ILE A 94 -6.02 7.35 7.94
CA ILE A 94 -5.23 6.12 7.82
C ILE A 94 -5.50 5.19 9.02
N GLY A 95 -5.45 5.71 10.25
CA GLY A 95 -5.80 4.93 11.44
C GLY A 95 -7.23 4.38 11.43
N SER A 96 -8.17 5.11 10.82
CA SER A 96 -9.56 4.63 10.64
C SER A 96 -9.65 3.54 9.58
N SER A 97 -8.84 3.63 8.52
CA SER A 97 -8.70 2.57 7.50
C SER A 97 -8.12 1.29 8.11
N VAL A 98 -7.11 1.40 8.97
CA VAL A 98 -6.54 0.26 9.71
C VAL A 98 -7.60 -0.40 10.58
N ARG A 99 -8.29 0.37 11.44
CA ARG A 99 -9.35 -0.18 12.31
C ARG A 99 -10.47 -0.85 11.51
N LEU A 100 -10.88 -0.26 10.39
CA LEU A 100 -11.91 -0.86 9.53
C LEU A 100 -11.41 -2.16 8.86
N ALA A 101 -10.15 -2.23 8.44
CA ALA A 101 -9.57 -3.46 7.90
C ALA A 101 -9.49 -4.57 8.96
N LEU A 102 -9.16 -4.22 10.21
CA LEU A 102 -9.17 -5.15 11.35
C LEU A 102 -10.59 -5.63 11.69
N GLU A 103 -11.56 -4.72 11.70
CA GLU A 103 -12.98 -5.05 11.92
C GLU A 103 -13.50 -6.04 10.86
N LEU A 104 -13.04 -5.89 9.62
CA LEU A 104 -13.34 -6.82 8.52
C LEU A 104 -12.55 -8.15 8.59
N GLY A 105 -11.66 -8.30 9.59
CA GLY A 105 -10.82 -9.49 9.79
C GLY A 105 -9.74 -9.68 8.73
N LEU A 106 -9.38 -8.62 7.98
CA LEU A 106 -8.46 -8.74 6.85
C LEU A 106 -7.04 -9.12 7.26
N ASN A 107 -6.62 -8.80 8.48
CA ASN A 107 -5.31 -9.16 9.02
C ASN A 107 -5.11 -10.66 9.24
N ASN A 108 -6.19 -11.46 9.21
CA ASN A 108 -6.14 -12.91 9.39
C ASN A 108 -6.88 -13.65 8.27
N ILE A 109 -7.02 -13.02 7.09
CA ILE A 109 -7.81 -13.57 5.98
C ILE A 109 -7.32 -14.95 5.52
N ASP A 110 -6.02 -15.24 5.70
CA ASP A 110 -5.40 -16.50 5.30
C ASP A 110 -5.07 -17.42 6.48
N ALA A 111 -5.59 -17.14 7.69
CA ALA A 111 -5.33 -17.96 8.88
C ALA A 111 -5.81 -19.42 8.77
N LYS A 112 -6.70 -19.71 7.82
CA LYS A 112 -7.20 -21.07 7.52
C LYS A 112 -6.68 -21.63 6.19
N ALA A 113 -5.72 -20.97 5.55
CA ALA A 113 -5.24 -21.36 4.23
C ALA A 113 -4.66 -22.79 4.21
N ASP A 114 -4.05 -23.23 5.32
CA ASP A 114 -3.55 -24.61 5.46
C ASP A 114 -4.68 -25.64 5.58
N GLU A 115 -5.81 -25.30 6.20
CA GLU A 115 -7.00 -26.17 6.27
C GLU A 115 -7.75 -26.22 4.93
N ALA A 116 -7.67 -25.15 4.12
CA ALA A 116 -8.38 -25.00 2.86
C ALA A 116 -7.75 -25.79 1.69
N GLN A 117 -6.57 -26.40 1.86
CA GLN A 117 -6.00 -27.30 0.84
C GLN A 117 -6.85 -28.56 0.58
N VAL A 118 -7.86 -28.82 1.42
CA VAL A 118 -8.78 -29.96 1.31
C VAL A 118 -9.92 -29.71 0.29
N THR A 119 -10.21 -28.46 -0.07
CA THR A 119 -11.25 -28.13 -1.07
C THR A 119 -10.85 -26.93 -1.93
N PRO A 120 -10.75 -27.08 -3.26
CA PRO A 120 -10.52 -25.94 -4.16
C PRO A 120 -11.63 -24.91 -3.99
N LYS A 121 -11.27 -23.65 -3.70
CA LYS A 121 -12.22 -22.54 -3.71
C LYS A 121 -12.79 -22.34 -5.12
N ALA A 122 -14.05 -21.95 -5.22
CA ALA A 122 -14.62 -21.56 -6.51
C ALA A 122 -13.87 -20.34 -7.08
N PRO A 123 -13.76 -20.20 -8.42
CA PRO A 123 -13.17 -19.03 -9.08
C PRO A 123 -13.58 -17.69 -8.44
N ASP A 124 -14.88 -17.47 -8.29
CA ASP A 124 -15.40 -16.21 -7.76
C ASP A 124 -15.00 -15.95 -6.29
N GLU A 125 -14.87 -17.00 -5.48
CA GLU A 125 -14.52 -16.86 -4.06
C GLU A 125 -13.05 -16.46 -3.88
N TRP A 126 -12.16 -17.01 -4.70
CA TRP A 126 -10.75 -16.68 -4.60
C TRP A 126 -10.50 -15.24 -5.11
N VAL A 127 -11.15 -14.79 -6.18
CA VAL A 127 -11.01 -13.41 -6.71
C VAL A 127 -11.39 -12.39 -5.64
N LEU A 128 -12.50 -12.62 -4.93
CA LEU A 128 -12.94 -11.77 -3.82
C LEU A 128 -11.99 -11.84 -2.62
N THR A 129 -11.37 -13.01 -2.37
CA THR A 129 -10.35 -13.14 -1.33
C THR A 129 -9.10 -12.33 -1.69
N GLU A 130 -8.67 -12.38 -2.95
CA GLU A 130 -7.53 -11.64 -3.46
C GLU A 130 -7.77 -10.12 -3.44
N GLU A 131 -8.99 -9.67 -3.77
CA GLU A 131 -9.38 -8.26 -3.65
C GLU A 131 -9.22 -7.75 -2.20
N LYS A 132 -9.62 -8.57 -1.22
CA LYS A 132 -9.46 -8.27 0.20
C LYS A 132 -7.98 -8.25 0.64
N ARG A 133 -7.15 -9.18 0.16
CA ARG A 133 -5.69 -9.16 0.40
C ARG A 133 -5.09 -7.88 -0.15
N ARG A 134 -5.46 -7.48 -1.36
CA ARG A 134 -4.99 -6.24 -1.99
C ARG A 134 -5.42 -5.00 -1.20
N ALA A 135 -6.65 -4.98 -0.67
CA ALA A 135 -7.09 -3.92 0.23
C ALA A 135 -6.28 -3.88 1.54
N TRP A 136 -5.98 -5.03 2.14
CA TRP A 136 -5.09 -5.11 3.32
C TRP A 136 -3.71 -4.52 3.02
N TRP A 137 -3.07 -4.95 1.93
CA TRP A 137 -1.74 -4.46 1.57
C TRP A 137 -1.70 -2.96 1.22
N ALA A 138 -2.79 -2.42 0.67
CA ALA A 138 -2.93 -0.97 0.47
C ALA A 138 -3.02 -0.19 1.79
N VAL A 139 -3.71 -0.75 2.80
CA VAL A 139 -3.75 -0.18 4.16
C VAL A 139 -2.40 -0.27 4.85
N TRP A 140 -1.71 -1.41 4.69
CA TRP A 140 -0.32 -1.61 5.14
C TRP A 140 0.60 -0.52 4.63
N GLU A 141 0.60 -0.25 3.32
CA GLU A 141 1.45 0.79 2.75
C GLU A 141 1.14 2.19 3.31
N LEU A 142 -0.15 2.54 3.44
CA LEU A 142 -0.55 3.83 4.00
C LEU A 142 -0.01 4.03 5.42
N ASP A 143 -0.16 3.02 6.27
CA ASP A 143 0.32 3.08 7.65
C ASP A 143 1.86 3.08 7.71
N VAL A 144 2.52 2.17 6.99
CA VAL A 144 3.98 2.09 6.97
C VAL A 144 4.60 3.38 6.43
N PHE A 145 4.13 3.88 5.30
CA PHE A 145 4.63 5.11 4.70
C PHE A 145 4.43 6.30 5.64
N SER A 146 3.19 6.54 6.10
CA SER A 146 2.90 7.69 6.95
C SER A 146 3.63 7.64 8.29
N SER A 147 3.72 6.47 8.91
CA SER A 147 4.34 6.31 10.23
C SER A 147 5.86 6.36 10.15
N THR A 148 6.47 5.83 9.09
CA THR A 148 7.93 5.93 8.85
C THR A 148 8.35 7.39 8.66
N ILE A 149 7.66 8.13 7.79
CA ILE A 149 8.01 9.53 7.47
C ILE A 149 7.88 10.43 8.71
N LEU A 150 6.82 10.22 9.49
CA LEU A 150 6.53 11.03 10.66
C LEU A 150 7.20 10.52 11.95
N ARG A 151 7.99 9.43 11.86
CA ARG A 151 8.59 8.72 13.01
C ARG A 151 7.58 8.42 14.12
N ARG A 152 6.43 7.90 13.72
CA ARG A 152 5.35 7.50 14.63
C ARG A 152 5.31 5.98 14.76
N PRO A 153 4.77 5.45 15.87
CA PRO A 153 4.40 4.04 15.94
C PRO A 153 3.39 3.70 14.84
N TYR A 154 3.52 2.51 14.28
CA TYR A 154 2.56 1.94 13.34
C TYR A 154 1.24 1.62 14.04
N CYS A 155 0.13 1.75 13.31
CA CYS A 155 -1.18 1.27 13.76
C CYS A 155 -1.33 -0.25 13.58
N ILE A 156 -0.66 -0.81 12.58
CA ILE A 156 -0.66 -2.24 12.29
C ILE A 156 0.40 -2.96 13.12
N ASP A 157 -0.01 -4.04 13.78
CA ASP A 157 0.92 -5.01 14.35
C ASP A 157 1.43 -5.94 13.25
N LYS A 158 2.64 -5.64 12.78
CA LYS A 158 3.32 -6.37 11.72
C LYS A 158 3.76 -7.78 12.10
N GLU A 159 3.83 -8.10 13.39
CA GLU A 159 4.24 -9.44 13.85
C GLU A 159 3.05 -10.42 13.85
N HIS A 160 1.82 -9.91 13.86
CA HIS A 160 0.59 -10.71 13.98
C HIS A 160 -0.38 -10.45 12.82
N MET A 161 0.12 -10.64 11.60
CA MET A 161 -0.69 -10.67 10.39
C MET A 161 -0.52 -12.00 9.64
N VAL A 162 -1.63 -12.55 9.18
CA VAL A 162 -1.70 -13.83 8.45
C VAL A 162 -2.40 -13.56 7.13
N VAL A 163 -1.64 -12.94 6.22
CA VAL A 163 -2.12 -12.47 4.91
C VAL A 163 -1.06 -12.80 3.85
N LEU A 164 -1.47 -13.52 2.82
CA LEU A 164 -0.60 -13.80 1.67
C LEU A 164 -0.31 -12.53 0.89
N LEU A 165 0.90 -12.44 0.32
CA LEU A 165 1.29 -11.39 -0.61
C LEU A 165 0.34 -11.39 -1.83
N PRO A 166 0.06 -10.22 -2.42
CA PRO A 166 -0.81 -10.15 -3.58
C PRO A 166 -0.15 -10.84 -4.76
N ILE A 167 -0.94 -11.59 -5.54
CA ILE A 167 -0.48 -12.17 -6.80
C ILE A 167 -0.39 -11.07 -7.88
N PRO A 168 0.28 -11.29 -9.02
CA PRO A 168 0.36 -10.26 -10.04
C PRO A 168 -1.02 -9.96 -10.68
N ASP A 169 -1.17 -8.73 -11.19
CA ASP A 169 -2.44 -8.24 -11.77
C ASP A 169 -2.90 -9.07 -12.96
N THR A 170 -1.97 -9.61 -13.74
CA THR A 170 -2.24 -10.47 -14.89
C THR A 170 -3.03 -11.71 -14.52
N GLU A 171 -2.65 -12.39 -13.44
CA GLU A 171 -3.29 -13.59 -12.91
C GLU A 171 -4.61 -13.23 -12.23
N TRP A 172 -4.65 -12.11 -11.50
CA TRP A 172 -5.85 -11.62 -10.86
C TRP A 172 -6.97 -11.30 -11.86
N PHE A 173 -6.66 -10.55 -12.92
CA PHE A 173 -7.64 -10.22 -13.96
C PHE A 173 -8.00 -11.40 -14.88
N ALA A 174 -7.16 -12.44 -14.93
CA ALA A 174 -7.40 -13.63 -15.72
C ALA A 174 -8.18 -14.72 -14.94
N ASP A 175 -8.70 -14.39 -13.77
CA ASP A 175 -9.37 -15.33 -12.86
C ASP A 175 -8.54 -16.62 -12.60
N THR A 176 -7.20 -16.48 -12.59
CA THR A 176 -6.25 -17.57 -12.39
C THR A 176 -5.57 -17.50 -11.01
N SER A 177 -5.81 -18.48 -10.16
CA SER A 177 -5.13 -18.60 -8.87
C SER A 177 -3.72 -19.16 -9.04
N VAL A 178 -2.74 -18.53 -8.38
CA VAL A 178 -1.35 -18.99 -8.30
C VAL A 178 -0.89 -19.06 -6.84
N PRO A 179 0.08 -19.93 -6.50
CA PRO A 179 0.65 -19.98 -5.15
C PRO A 179 1.22 -18.63 -4.73
N SER A 180 0.98 -18.25 -3.47
CA SER A 180 1.56 -17.07 -2.84
C SER A 180 2.16 -17.44 -1.48
N THR A 181 2.81 -16.49 -0.83
CA THR A 181 3.48 -16.65 0.46
C THR A 181 3.20 -15.46 1.38
N MET A 182 3.37 -15.64 2.68
CA MET A 182 3.28 -14.56 3.67
C MET A 182 4.67 -13.95 3.87
N ILE A 183 4.73 -12.69 4.34
CA ILE A 183 6.02 -12.11 4.73
C ILE A 183 6.56 -12.86 5.94
N ASN A 184 7.80 -13.35 5.85
CA ASN A 184 8.49 -13.89 7.01
C ASN A 184 8.89 -12.73 7.94
N THR A 185 8.29 -12.68 9.12
CA THR A 185 8.49 -11.57 10.07
C THR A 185 9.83 -11.68 10.84
N ASN A 186 10.49 -12.83 10.79
CA ASN A 186 11.79 -13.04 11.43
C ASN A 186 12.87 -12.17 10.78
N THR A 187 13.50 -11.29 11.58
CA THR A 187 14.55 -10.37 11.12
C THR A 187 15.69 -11.06 10.37
N ALA A 188 16.06 -12.28 10.76
CA ALA A 188 17.19 -13.00 10.17
C ALA A 188 16.83 -13.75 8.88
N GLN A 189 15.54 -13.93 8.60
CA GLN A 189 15.06 -14.77 7.50
C GLN A 189 14.18 -14.03 6.50
N ILE A 190 13.69 -12.82 6.81
CA ILE A 190 12.84 -12.04 5.90
C ILE A 190 13.36 -11.93 4.46
N TRP A 191 14.68 -11.94 4.25
CA TRP A 191 15.30 -11.91 2.92
C TRP A 191 14.89 -13.09 2.01
N ASP A 192 14.59 -14.26 2.59
CA ASP A 192 14.25 -15.48 1.84
C ASP A 192 12.76 -15.57 1.44
N THR A 193 11.91 -14.64 1.93
CA THR A 193 10.45 -14.64 1.72
C THR A 193 10.03 -14.95 0.28
N LEU A 194 10.74 -14.37 -0.70
CA LEU A 194 10.41 -14.47 -2.12
C LEU A 194 11.34 -15.40 -2.91
N GLN A 195 12.30 -16.06 -2.27
CA GLN A 195 13.31 -16.87 -2.96
C GLN A 195 12.70 -17.94 -3.86
N ASP A 196 11.64 -18.62 -3.38
CA ASP A 196 10.91 -19.65 -4.12
C ASP A 196 9.62 -19.12 -4.80
N HIS A 197 9.39 -17.80 -4.74
CA HIS A 197 8.15 -17.14 -5.20
C HIS A 197 8.42 -15.95 -6.14
N LEU A 198 9.44 -16.04 -7.00
CA LEU A 198 9.83 -14.97 -7.93
C LEU A 198 8.70 -14.54 -8.87
N HIS A 199 7.76 -15.44 -9.17
CA HIS A 199 6.60 -15.18 -10.03
C HIS A 199 5.61 -14.15 -9.46
N LEU A 200 5.68 -13.82 -8.15
CA LEU A 200 4.81 -12.80 -7.55
C LEU A 200 5.12 -11.37 -8.02
N GLY A 201 6.26 -11.17 -8.69
CA GLY A 201 6.56 -9.94 -9.42
C GLY A 201 6.79 -8.70 -8.54
N ALA A 202 6.99 -7.55 -9.19
CA ALA A 202 7.55 -6.35 -8.55
C ALA A 202 6.73 -5.83 -7.36
N ARG A 203 5.41 -6.05 -7.36
CA ARG A 203 4.54 -5.62 -6.28
C ARG A 203 4.83 -6.32 -4.95
N ALA A 204 5.03 -7.64 -4.99
CA ALA A 204 5.36 -8.42 -3.80
C ALA A 204 6.74 -8.05 -3.25
N TRP A 205 7.74 -7.89 -4.14
CA TRP A 205 9.08 -7.40 -3.78
C TRP A 205 9.05 -6.03 -3.12
N PHE A 206 8.28 -5.10 -3.67
CA PHE A 206 8.06 -3.80 -3.07
C PHE A 206 7.46 -3.92 -1.65
N LEU A 207 6.43 -4.74 -1.45
CA LEU A 207 5.84 -4.92 -0.11
C LEU A 207 6.83 -5.50 0.90
N VAL A 208 7.63 -6.50 0.53
CA VAL A 208 8.71 -7.02 1.40
C VAL A 208 9.71 -5.90 1.74
N SER A 209 10.07 -5.06 0.78
CA SER A 209 10.96 -3.91 1.04
C SER A 209 10.33 -2.87 1.98
N THR A 210 9.00 -2.65 1.93
CA THR A 210 8.32 -1.76 2.90
C THR A 210 8.38 -2.34 4.31
N PHE A 211 8.35 -3.67 4.45
CA PHE A 211 8.53 -4.32 5.75
C PHE A 211 9.95 -4.13 6.29
N PHE A 212 10.99 -4.25 5.44
CA PHE A 212 12.35 -3.89 5.83
C PHE A 212 12.43 -2.46 6.36
N MET A 213 11.78 -1.50 5.71
CA MET A 213 11.72 -0.12 6.22
C MET A 213 10.97 -0.01 7.53
N ALA A 214 9.87 -0.76 7.69
CA ALA A 214 9.12 -0.76 8.93
C ALA A 214 9.99 -1.22 10.11
N ARG A 215 10.74 -2.31 9.90
CA ARG A 215 11.69 -2.88 10.87
C ARG A 215 12.90 -1.96 11.13
N ALA A 216 13.43 -1.33 10.09
CA ALA A 216 14.49 -0.33 10.22
C ALA A 216 14.06 0.83 11.13
N ASN A 217 12.84 1.34 10.96
CA ASN A 217 12.30 2.41 11.79
C ASN A 217 12.07 1.97 13.25
N ASP A 218 11.71 0.71 13.51
CA ASP A 218 11.63 0.20 14.89
C ASP A 218 12.95 0.40 15.63
N PHE A 219 14.08 0.05 15.00
CA PHE A 219 15.41 0.25 15.59
C PHE A 219 15.73 1.73 15.88
N LEU A 220 15.13 2.67 15.12
CA LEU A 220 15.28 4.10 15.38
C LEU A 220 14.41 4.59 16.55
N LEU A 221 13.27 3.93 16.81
CA LEU A 221 12.32 4.28 17.86
C LEU A 221 12.63 3.58 19.19
N HIS A 222 13.21 2.40 19.17
CA HIS A 222 13.59 1.64 20.37
C HIS A 222 14.93 2.11 20.94
N THR A 223 14.98 2.31 22.26
CA THR A 223 16.18 2.81 22.95
C THR A 223 17.16 1.70 23.37
N ASP A 224 16.73 0.45 23.27
CA ASP A 224 17.39 -0.76 23.74
C ASP A 224 17.97 -1.63 22.62
N THR A 225 17.89 -1.17 21.37
CA THR A 225 18.47 -1.88 20.22
C THR A 225 19.98 -2.07 20.37
N THR A 226 20.42 -3.31 20.22
CA THR A 226 21.82 -3.70 20.30
C THR A 226 22.53 -3.58 18.94
N LEU A 227 23.86 -3.41 18.98
CA LEU A 227 24.67 -3.38 17.76
C LEU A 227 24.60 -4.72 16.98
N GLU A 228 24.44 -5.83 17.69
CA GLU A 228 24.29 -7.15 17.08
C GLU A 228 23.01 -7.25 16.23
N GLU A 229 21.89 -6.75 16.75
CA GLU A 229 20.61 -6.71 16.02
C GLU A 229 20.70 -5.83 14.77
N ILE A 230 21.37 -4.67 14.86
CA ILE A 230 21.60 -3.78 13.73
C ILE A 230 22.44 -4.48 12.66
N ASN A 231 23.56 -5.10 13.04
CA ASN A 231 24.43 -5.81 12.11
C ASN A 231 23.72 -6.98 11.43
N MET A 232 22.91 -7.73 12.19
CA MET A 232 22.08 -8.81 11.65
C MET A 232 21.08 -8.28 10.61
N PHE A 233 20.39 -7.18 10.93
CA PHE A 233 19.45 -6.54 10.01
C PHE A 233 20.14 -6.05 8.74
N GLU A 234 21.28 -5.36 8.84
CA GLU A 234 22.04 -4.90 7.68
C GLU A 234 22.53 -6.05 6.80
N GLY A 235 23.00 -7.14 7.42
CA GLY A 235 23.40 -8.35 6.69
C GLY A 235 22.22 -8.95 5.92
N THR A 236 21.06 -9.04 6.57
CA THR A 236 19.80 -9.53 6.00
C THR A 236 19.33 -8.66 4.84
N LEU A 237 19.38 -7.33 5.00
CA LEU A 237 19.02 -6.39 3.93
C LEU A 237 19.93 -6.55 2.71
N LYS A 238 21.25 -6.71 2.91
CA LYS A 238 22.20 -6.97 1.82
C LYS A 238 21.91 -8.28 1.11
N LEU A 239 21.54 -9.34 1.82
CA LEU A 239 21.10 -10.61 1.21
C LEU A 239 19.84 -10.42 0.36
N PHE A 240 18.85 -9.68 0.86
CA PHE A 240 17.64 -9.37 0.10
C PHE A 240 17.96 -8.60 -1.19
N MET A 241 18.83 -7.60 -1.12
CA MET A 241 19.28 -6.84 -2.30
C MET A 241 20.01 -7.71 -3.33
N LEU A 242 20.78 -8.71 -2.88
CA LEU A 242 21.46 -9.67 -3.76
C LEU A 242 20.50 -10.64 -4.45
N LEU A 243 19.33 -10.90 -3.88
CA LEU A 243 18.29 -11.74 -4.47
C LEU A 243 17.38 -11.01 -5.45
N LEU A 244 17.52 -9.68 -5.60
CA LEU A 244 16.69 -8.93 -6.54
C LEU A 244 16.84 -9.51 -7.96
N PRO A 245 15.73 -9.76 -8.66
CA PRO A 245 15.76 -10.22 -10.04
C PRO A 245 16.61 -9.29 -10.93
N PRO A 246 17.46 -9.82 -11.84
CA PRO A 246 18.30 -9.01 -12.72
C PRO A 246 17.53 -7.99 -13.55
N GLU A 247 16.27 -8.30 -13.90
CA GLU A 247 15.36 -7.43 -14.62
C GLU A 247 14.92 -6.17 -13.83
N TYR A 248 15.23 -6.11 -12.53
CA TYR A 248 14.95 -4.94 -11.70
C TYR A 248 16.09 -3.92 -11.70
N ASP A 249 17.20 -4.22 -12.38
CA ASP A 249 18.29 -3.26 -12.57
C ASP A 249 17.81 -2.02 -13.34
N LEU A 250 18.08 -0.83 -12.79
CA LEU A 250 17.63 0.46 -13.34
C LEU A 250 18.53 0.96 -14.50
N THR A 251 19.25 0.08 -15.20
CA THR A 251 20.18 0.51 -16.24
C THR A 251 19.47 1.18 -17.43
N PRO A 252 20.00 2.32 -17.95
CA PRO A 252 19.28 3.17 -18.90
C PRO A 252 18.88 2.50 -20.23
N SER A 253 19.60 1.45 -20.63
CA SER A 253 19.40 0.76 -21.91
C SER A 253 18.22 -0.23 -21.92
N GLY A 254 17.64 -0.55 -20.75
CA GLY A 254 16.65 -1.62 -20.59
C GLY A 254 15.31 -1.20 -19.99
N PHE A 255 15.04 0.10 -19.82
CA PHE A 255 13.91 0.62 -19.04
C PHE A 255 12.80 1.29 -19.91
N PRO A 256 12.16 0.60 -20.89
CA PRO A 256 11.15 1.22 -21.74
C PRO A 256 9.82 1.41 -21.00
N PHE A 257 9.59 2.58 -20.41
CA PHE A 257 8.32 2.90 -19.74
C PHE A 257 7.17 3.02 -20.77
N ASN A 258 6.16 2.18 -20.65
CA ASN A 258 4.98 2.17 -21.51
C ASN A 258 3.72 1.75 -20.75
N GLU A 259 2.56 1.84 -21.41
CA GLU A 259 1.25 1.55 -20.80
C GLU A 259 1.10 0.12 -20.25
N ARG A 260 1.94 -0.83 -20.66
CA ARG A 260 1.87 -2.22 -20.20
C ARG A 260 2.75 -2.51 -18.99
N ASN A 261 3.80 -1.72 -18.74
CA ASN A 261 4.78 -2.00 -17.71
C ASN A 261 4.99 -0.89 -16.67
N PHE A 262 4.36 0.28 -16.86
CA PHE A 262 4.52 1.43 -15.96
C PHE A 262 4.25 1.08 -14.49
N ALA A 263 3.22 0.28 -14.21
CA ALA A 263 2.85 -0.10 -12.84
C ALA A 263 3.95 -0.94 -12.17
N SER A 264 4.43 -1.98 -12.86
CA SER A 264 5.55 -2.81 -12.37
C SER A 264 6.82 -1.98 -12.18
N TYR A 265 7.11 -1.08 -13.11
CA TYR A 265 8.30 -0.23 -13.05
C TYR A 265 8.23 0.79 -11.91
N ASN A 266 7.06 1.34 -11.62
CA ASN A 266 6.87 2.20 -10.45
C ASN A 266 7.22 1.45 -9.16
N TRP A 267 6.79 0.19 -9.02
CA TRP A 267 7.15 -0.62 -7.84
C TRP A 267 8.65 -0.88 -7.74
N ILE A 268 9.31 -1.19 -8.86
CA ILE A 268 10.77 -1.42 -8.91
C ILE A 268 11.52 -0.14 -8.52
N ILE A 269 11.19 0.99 -9.15
CA ILE A 269 11.84 2.27 -8.87
C ILE A 269 11.63 2.66 -7.41
N SER A 270 10.39 2.61 -6.90
CA SER A 270 10.09 2.95 -5.50
C SER A 270 10.82 2.05 -4.52
N MET A 271 10.88 0.74 -4.79
CA MET A 271 11.65 -0.21 -3.98
C MET A 271 13.13 0.14 -3.95
N ILE A 272 13.75 0.37 -5.10
CA ILE A 272 15.20 0.64 -5.19
C ILE A 272 15.57 1.97 -4.52
N MET A 273 14.78 3.02 -4.75
CA MET A 273 14.96 4.30 -4.05
C MET A 273 14.90 4.12 -2.53
N MET A 274 13.95 3.32 -2.05
CA MET A 274 13.77 3.06 -0.62
C MET A 274 14.94 2.26 -0.03
N LEU A 275 15.40 1.21 -0.71
CA LEU A 275 16.53 0.38 -0.27
C LEU A 275 17.85 1.18 -0.24
N HIS A 276 18.12 2.02 -1.24
CA HIS A 276 19.34 2.83 -1.28
C HIS A 276 19.36 3.94 -0.23
N THR A 277 18.22 4.55 0.08
CA THR A 277 18.11 5.57 1.13
C THR A 277 18.59 5.05 2.49
N TYR A 278 18.36 3.76 2.78
CA TYR A 278 18.81 3.14 4.01
C TYR A 278 20.33 2.89 4.01
N VAL A 279 20.90 2.40 2.90
CA VAL A 279 22.32 2.02 2.80
C VAL A 279 23.26 3.25 2.88
N GLU A 280 22.84 4.40 2.36
CA GLU A 280 23.70 5.59 2.24
C GLU A 280 23.70 6.51 3.48
N THR A 281 22.88 6.26 4.51
CA THR A 281 22.83 7.11 5.72
C THR A 281 23.72 6.56 6.84
N PRO A 282 24.85 7.23 7.20
CA PRO A 282 25.71 6.77 8.28
C PRO A 282 25.00 6.84 9.65
N HIS A 283 25.27 5.86 10.53
CA HIS A 283 24.68 5.76 11.88
C HIS A 283 24.77 7.05 12.73
N SER A 284 25.77 7.90 12.49
CA SER A 284 25.97 9.16 13.21
C SER A 284 25.00 10.28 12.82
N THR A 285 24.30 10.15 11.69
CA THR A 285 23.43 11.20 11.11
C THR A 285 21.97 10.78 10.91
N GLN A 286 21.61 9.53 11.24
CA GLN A 286 20.23 9.02 11.14
C GLN A 286 19.22 9.81 11.98
N LYS A 287 19.64 10.52 13.04
CA LYS A 287 18.72 11.36 13.83
C LYS A 287 18.25 12.62 13.09
N GLU A 288 19.03 13.17 12.16
CA GLU A 288 18.74 14.49 11.53
C GLU A 288 18.37 14.43 10.03
N ASN A 289 18.86 13.45 9.26
CA ASN A 289 18.83 13.53 7.78
C ASN A 289 17.62 12.88 7.07
N VAL A 290 16.72 12.18 7.77
CA VAL A 290 15.53 11.57 7.14
C VAL A 290 14.46 12.60 6.75
N ASN A 291 14.57 13.84 7.24
CA ASN A 291 13.62 14.92 6.96
C ASN A 291 13.67 15.49 5.53
N LEU A 292 14.73 15.21 4.75
CA LEU A 292 14.99 15.95 3.50
C LEU A 292 14.54 15.26 2.21
N LEU A 293 14.45 13.92 2.15
CA LEU A 293 14.38 13.22 0.85
C LEU A 293 12.98 12.77 0.41
N VAL A 294 11.99 12.78 1.30
CA VAL A 294 10.61 12.37 0.94
C VAL A 294 9.86 13.49 0.19
N PHE A 295 10.34 14.74 0.27
CA PHE A 295 9.75 15.87 -0.44
C PHE A 295 10.13 15.96 -1.92
N GLU A 296 11.16 15.24 -2.39
CA GLU A 296 11.60 15.33 -3.79
C GLU A 296 11.04 14.22 -4.70
N SER A 297 10.31 13.24 -4.16
CA SER A 297 9.79 12.08 -4.91
C SER A 297 8.25 11.96 -4.97
N CYS A 298 7.50 13.00 -4.59
CA CYS A 298 6.04 13.10 -4.76
C CYS A 298 5.67 14.12 -5.85
#